data_AF-A0A6P6N8A9-F1
#
_entry.id   AF-A0A6P6N8A9-F1
#
_cell.length_a   1.000
_cell.length_b   1.000
_cell.length_c   1.000
_cell.angle_alpha   90.00
_cell.angle_beta   90.00
_cell.angle_gamma   90.00
#
_symmetry.space_group_name_H-M   'P 1'
#
loop_
_entity.id
_entity.type
_entity.pdbx_description
1 polymer ?
#
loop_
_entity_poly.entity_id
_entity_poly.type
_entity_poly.pdbx_seq_one_letter_code
_entity_poly.pdbx_strand_id
1 'polypeptide(L)'
;NITFRAFGITKHYTSVSLLCTGRVDNSGLRFYHTSELRQHDAGVLGTGLVVAPGYAIPPKAKSFLTYGLCDTAEIPKVLETPTDLQVFSVMLHTHLAGRKVRVGHFR
;
A
#
# COMPACT_ATOMS: atom_id res chain seq x y z
N ASN A 1 -19.96 -13.19 5.93
CA ASN A 1 -20.30 -11.81 5.55
C ASN A 1 -19.22 -10.87 6.03
N ILE A 2 -18.48 -10.25 5.10
CA ILE A 2 -17.50 -9.21 5.43
C ILE A 2 -18.29 -7.94 5.79
N THR A 3 -18.24 -7.56 7.06
CA THR A 3 -18.91 -6.34 7.55
C THR A 3 -17.86 -5.29 7.88
N PHE A 4 -17.77 -4.24 7.07
CA PHE A 4 -16.96 -3.07 7.41
C PHE A 4 -17.69 -2.23 8.47
N ARG A 5 -17.06 -2.05 9.64
CA ARG A 5 -17.65 -1.27 10.74
C ARG A 5 -17.47 0.24 10.55
N ALA A 6 -16.38 0.67 9.92
CA ALA A 6 -16.07 2.05 9.64
C ALA A 6 -15.07 2.16 8.48
N PHE A 7 -15.05 3.30 7.80
CA PHE A 7 -14.04 3.65 6.81
C PHE A 7 -13.24 4.86 7.30
N GLY A 8 -11.92 4.70 7.41
CA GLY A 8 -10.99 5.79 7.68
C GLY A 8 -10.42 6.35 6.38
N ILE A 9 -10.31 7.68 6.27
CA ILE A 9 -9.67 8.34 5.13
C ILE A 9 -8.51 9.17 5.65
N THR A 10 -7.31 8.91 5.13
CA THR A 10 -6.12 9.73 5.38
C THR A 10 -5.78 10.53 4.13
N LYS A 11 -5.56 11.83 4.30
CA LYS A 11 -5.17 12.75 3.22
C LYS A 11 -3.73 13.19 3.41
N HIS A 12 -2.97 13.21 2.33
CA HIS A 12 -1.59 13.70 2.32
C HIS A 12 -1.53 15.05 1.58
N TYR A 13 -1.25 16.13 2.32
CA TYR A 13 -1.11 17.48 1.77
C TYR A 13 0.37 17.86 1.67
N THR A 14 0.82 18.25 0.48
CA THR A 14 2.23 18.61 0.23
C THR A 14 2.46 20.11 0.01
N SER A 15 1.42 20.90 -0.25
CA SER A 15 1.53 22.32 -0.56
C SER A 15 1.19 23.22 0.63
N VAL A 16 2.08 24.18 0.92
CA VAL A 16 1.89 25.22 1.95
C VAL A 16 0.70 26.14 1.63
N SER A 17 0.29 26.27 0.36
CA SER A 17 -0.87 27.08 -0.05
C SER A 17 -2.22 26.57 0.46
N LEU A 18 -2.29 25.33 0.97
CA LEU A 18 -3.48 24.81 1.65
C LEU A 18 -3.53 25.22 3.15
N LEU A 19 -2.45 25.80 3.68
CA LEU A 19 -2.39 26.42 5.01
C LEU A 19 -2.89 27.87 5.00
N CYS A 20 -3.35 28.40 3.85
CA CYS A 20 -4.00 29.70 3.78
C CYS A 20 -5.27 29.71 4.65
N THR A 21 -5.38 30.71 5.52
CA THR A 21 -6.48 30.87 6.46
C THR A 21 -7.84 30.90 5.74
N GLY A 22 -8.77 30.03 6.17
CA GLY A 22 -10.16 30.01 5.67
C GLY A 22 -10.45 29.04 4.53
N ARG A 23 -9.48 28.23 4.07
CA ARG A 23 -9.74 27.22 3.02
C ARG A 23 -10.36 25.95 3.60
N VAL A 24 -11.48 25.52 3.04
CA VAL A 24 -12.14 24.24 3.36
C VAL A 24 -11.88 23.25 2.23
N ASP A 25 -11.25 22.11 2.53
CA ASP A 25 -11.06 21.01 1.57
C ASP A 25 -12.07 19.88 1.79
N ASN A 26 -12.89 19.64 0.78
CA ASN A 26 -13.89 18.57 0.75
C ASN A 26 -13.49 17.40 -0.17
N SER A 27 -12.19 17.23 -0.46
CA SER A 27 -11.71 16.07 -1.21
C SER A 27 -12.01 14.75 -0.47
N GLY A 28 -12.08 13.63 -1.19
CA GLY A 28 -12.39 12.33 -0.59
C GLY A 28 -12.39 11.19 -1.59
N LEU A 29 -12.93 10.05 -1.16
CA LEU A 29 -13.08 8.84 -1.97
C LEU A 29 -14.55 8.53 -2.18
N ARG A 30 -14.88 8.00 -3.37
CA ARG A 30 -16.21 7.47 -3.69
C ARG A 30 -16.10 5.97 -3.89
N PHE A 31 -16.85 5.21 -3.12
CA PHE A 31 -16.91 3.75 -3.22
C PHE A 31 -18.09 3.32 -4.09
N TYR A 32 -17.83 2.40 -5.01
CA TYR A 32 -18.85 1.72 -5.80
C TYR A 32 -18.89 0.26 -5.33
N HIS A 33 -20.07 -0.19 -4.87
CA HIS A 33 -20.25 -1.51 -4.29
C HIS A 33 -21.53 -2.17 -4.79
N THR A 34 -21.67 -3.48 -4.55
CA THR A 34 -22.86 -4.28 -4.81
C THR A 34 -23.22 -5.09 -3.57
N SER A 35 -24.50 -5.39 -3.38
CA SER A 35 -24.98 -6.30 -2.33
C SER A 35 -24.76 -7.78 -2.68
N GLU A 36 -24.59 -8.10 -3.96
CA GLU A 36 -24.35 -9.46 -4.44
C GLU A 36 -22.87 -9.82 -4.37
N LEU A 37 -22.57 -10.95 -3.72
CA LEU A 37 -21.20 -11.45 -3.65
C LEU A 37 -20.71 -11.88 -5.03
N ARG A 38 -19.44 -11.59 -5.30
CA ARG A 38 -18.75 -12.07 -6.50
C ARG A 38 -18.12 -13.43 -6.22
N GLN A 39 -17.69 -14.09 -7.29
CA GLN A 39 -17.04 -15.41 -7.21
C GLN A 39 -15.78 -15.44 -6.33
N HIS A 40 -15.03 -14.33 -6.26
CA HIS A 40 -13.77 -14.25 -5.52
C HIS A 40 -13.73 -13.01 -4.63
N ASP A 41 -13.17 -13.18 -3.43
CA ASP A 41 -12.80 -12.08 -2.55
C ASP A 41 -11.50 -11.43 -3.03
N ALA A 42 -11.44 -10.10 -2.92
CA ALA A 42 -10.24 -9.33 -3.23
C ALA A 42 -9.62 -8.77 -1.96
N GLY A 43 -8.30 -8.92 -1.83
CA GLY A 43 -7.49 -8.38 -0.74
C GLY A 43 -6.38 -7.46 -1.24
N VAL A 44 -5.84 -6.64 -0.34
CA VAL A 44 -4.66 -5.81 -0.61
C VAL A 44 -3.51 -6.32 0.26
N LEU A 45 -2.43 -6.77 -0.38
CA LEU A 45 -1.20 -7.16 0.30
C LEU A 45 -0.20 -5.99 0.26
N GLY A 46 0.09 -5.42 1.43
CA GLY A 46 1.19 -4.47 1.59
C GLY A 46 2.52 -5.21 1.74
N THR A 47 3.45 -4.99 0.83
CA THR A 47 4.80 -5.57 0.89
C THR A 47 5.86 -4.54 0.47
N GLY A 48 7.07 -4.70 0.97
CA GLY A 48 8.19 -3.80 0.70
C GLY A 48 9.04 -3.56 1.94
N LEU A 49 9.72 -2.42 1.95
CA LEU A 49 10.50 -1.98 3.10
C LEU A 49 9.71 -0.95 3.91
N VAL A 50 9.64 -1.16 5.23
CA VAL A 50 9.16 -0.16 6.17
C VAL A 50 10.25 0.89 6.41
N VAL A 51 9.94 2.16 6.19
CA VAL A 51 10.84 3.28 6.52
C VAL A 51 10.73 3.55 8.02
N ALA A 52 11.61 2.92 8.80
CA ALA A 52 11.70 3.05 10.25
C ALA A 52 12.99 3.79 10.67
N PRO A 53 13.05 4.33 11.90
CA PRO A 53 14.30 4.86 12.45
C PRO A 53 15.42 3.82 12.35
N GLY A 54 16.50 4.15 11.62
CA GLY A 54 17.62 3.24 11.34
C GLY A 54 17.78 2.85 9.87
N TYR A 55 16.74 3.01 9.05
CA TYR A 55 16.89 2.92 7.60
C TYR A 55 17.21 4.28 6.99
N ALA A 56 18.30 4.35 6.22
CA ALA A 56 18.69 5.57 5.51
C ALA A 56 19.35 5.24 4.16
N ILE A 57 19.09 6.10 3.17
CA ILE A 57 19.83 6.11 1.90
C ILE A 57 21.04 7.02 2.11
N PRO A 58 22.29 6.55 1.86
CA PRO A 58 23.47 7.38 2.03
C PRO A 58 23.40 8.67 1.19
N PRO A 59 23.71 9.85 1.76
CA PRO A 59 23.72 11.10 1.02
C PRO A 59 24.64 11.03 -0.20
N LYS A 60 24.21 11.62 -1.32
CA LYS A 60 24.97 11.69 -2.59
C LYS A 60 25.28 10.33 -3.26
N ALA A 61 24.71 9.23 -2.78
CA ALA A 61 24.82 7.95 -3.47
C ALA A 61 24.24 8.05 -4.89
N LYS A 62 25.04 7.70 -5.91
CA LYS A 62 24.58 7.68 -7.31
C LYS A 62 23.50 6.62 -7.55
N SER A 63 23.60 5.51 -6.83
CA SER A 63 22.64 4.41 -6.84
C SER A 63 22.70 3.69 -5.49
N PHE A 64 21.54 3.35 -4.95
CA PHE A 64 21.43 2.54 -3.74
C PHE A 64 20.24 1.60 -3.91
N LEU A 65 20.42 0.34 -3.52
CA LEU A 65 19.41 -0.69 -3.69
C LEU A 65 18.92 -1.15 -2.33
N THR A 66 17.61 -1.32 -2.24
CA THR A 66 16.91 -1.62 -1.01
C THR A 66 15.98 -2.78 -1.26
N TYR A 67 15.97 -3.73 -0.34
CA TYR A 67 15.20 -4.94 -0.45
C TYR A 67 14.22 -5.04 0.72
N GLY A 68 12.95 -5.22 0.38
CA GLY A 68 11.94 -5.74 1.30
C GLY A 68 11.69 -7.19 0.96
N LEU A 69 11.66 -8.06 1.96
CA LEU A 69 11.35 -9.48 1.80
C LEU A 69 10.07 -9.79 2.56
N CYS A 70 9.20 -10.57 1.93
CA CYS A 70 8.01 -11.10 2.54
C CYS A 70 8.13 -12.62 2.52
N ASP A 71 8.15 -13.23 3.69
CA ASP A 71 8.12 -14.68 3.80
C ASP A 71 6.70 -15.16 3.52
N THR A 72 6.51 -15.81 2.38
CA THR A 72 5.20 -16.33 1.97
C THR A 72 4.72 -17.47 2.86
N ALA A 73 5.58 -18.09 3.68
CA ALA A 73 5.17 -19.09 4.67
C ALA A 73 4.29 -18.51 5.78
N GLU A 74 4.27 -17.18 5.96
CA GLU A 74 3.40 -16.52 6.92
C GLU A 74 1.97 -16.30 6.37
N ILE A 75 1.78 -16.31 5.05
CA ILE A 75 0.48 -16.04 4.42
C ILE A 75 -0.61 -17.04 4.90
N PRO A 76 -0.37 -18.36 4.90
CA PRO A 76 -1.37 -19.32 5.38
C PRO A 76 -1.73 -19.19 6.86
N LYS A 77 -0.89 -18.53 7.68
CA LYS A 77 -1.19 -18.30 9.10
C LYS A 77 -2.18 -17.15 9.30
N VAL A 78 -2.28 -16.26 8.31
CA VAL A 78 -3.17 -15.10 8.33
C VAL A 78 -4.48 -15.37 7.59
N LEU A 79 -4.45 -16.24 6.59
CA LEU A 79 -5.65 -16.63 5.85
C LEU A 79 -6.33 -17.83 6.53
N GLU A 80 -7.61 -17.67 6.87
CA GLU A 80 -8.41 -18.71 7.54
C GLU A 80 -8.51 -20.01 6.73
N THR A 81 -8.35 -19.93 5.40
CA THR A 81 -8.28 -21.08 4.50
C THR A 81 -7.06 -20.95 3.56
N PRO A 82 -6.20 -21.99 3.46
CA PRO A 82 -5.12 -21.99 2.50
C PRO A 82 -5.72 -21.98 1.09
N THR A 83 -5.50 -20.88 0.36
CA THR A 83 -6.02 -20.69 -0.99
C THR A 83 -4.94 -20.13 -1.89
N ASP A 84 -4.92 -20.56 -3.15
CA ASP A 84 -4.05 -19.96 -4.16
C ASP A 84 -4.40 -18.48 -4.35
N LEU A 85 -3.40 -17.61 -4.16
CA LEU A 85 -3.55 -16.18 -4.38
C LEU A 85 -3.23 -15.83 -5.83
N GLN A 86 -4.13 -15.09 -6.48
CA GLN A 86 -3.92 -14.53 -7.81
C GLN A 86 -3.66 -13.03 -7.71
N VAL A 87 -2.46 -12.60 -8.10
CA VAL A 87 -2.12 -11.18 -8.20
C VAL A 87 -2.57 -10.67 -9.57
N PHE A 88 -3.59 -9.80 -9.58
CA PHE A 88 -4.15 -9.23 -10.80
C PHE A 88 -3.88 -7.71 -10.95
N SER A 89 -3.38 -7.05 -9.90
CA SER A 89 -3.07 -5.61 -9.91
C SER A 89 -1.95 -5.28 -8.94
N VAL A 90 -1.19 -4.22 -9.23
CA VAL A 90 -0.05 -3.76 -8.43
C VAL A 90 -0.03 -2.23 -8.38
N MET A 91 0.20 -1.67 -7.19
CA MET A 91 0.47 -0.25 -6.98
C MET A 91 1.87 -0.08 -6.38
N LEU A 92 2.81 0.48 -7.15
CA LEU A 92 4.17 0.74 -6.71
C LEU A 92 4.27 2.13 -6.08
N HIS A 93 4.95 2.26 -4.95
CA HIS A 93 5.04 3.53 -4.22
C HIS A 93 6.47 3.80 -3.72
N THR A 94 6.95 5.02 -3.96
CA THR A 94 8.19 5.58 -3.37
C THR A 94 8.02 7.08 -3.15
N HIS A 95 8.86 7.66 -2.29
CA HIS A 95 9.05 9.13 -2.22
C HIS A 95 10.02 9.62 -3.32
N LEU A 96 10.45 10.88 -3.23
CA LEU A 96 11.23 11.60 -4.25
C LEU A 96 12.59 10.95 -4.63
N ALA A 97 13.20 10.19 -3.72
CA ALA A 97 14.48 9.51 -3.99
C ALA A 97 14.33 8.23 -4.82
N GLY A 98 13.11 7.68 -4.94
CA GLY A 98 12.86 6.46 -5.70
C GLY A 98 13.12 6.65 -7.19
N ARG A 99 13.69 5.63 -7.84
CA ARG A 99 13.97 5.65 -9.29
C ARG A 99 13.43 4.41 -10.01
N LYS A 100 13.50 3.25 -9.36
CA LYS A 100 13.05 1.97 -9.91
C LYS A 100 12.45 1.14 -8.78
N VAL A 101 11.34 0.48 -9.06
CA VAL A 101 10.70 -0.47 -8.14
C VAL A 101 10.36 -1.72 -8.93
N ARG A 102 10.67 -2.87 -8.35
CA ARG A 102 10.30 -4.17 -8.89
C ARG A 102 9.79 -5.02 -7.74
N VAL A 103 8.66 -5.66 -7.96
CA VAL A 103 8.18 -6.76 -7.13
C VAL A 103 8.35 -8.05 -7.92
N GLY A 104 8.72 -9.12 -7.23
CA GLY A 104 8.90 -10.44 -7.81
C GLY A 104 8.51 -11.50 -6.80
N HIS A 105 7.89 -12.55 -7.30
CA HIS A 105 7.70 -13.79 -6.56
C HIS A 105 8.83 -14.74 -6.97
N PHE A 106 9.55 -15.24 -5.99
CA PHE A 106 10.63 -16.19 -6.18
C PHE A 106 10.18 -17.52 -5.57
N ARG A 107 10.36 -18.62 -6.33
CA ARG A 107 10.04 -19.99 -5.94
C ARG A 107 11.26 -20.86 -6.21
#